data_AF-A0A948H1V6-F1
#
_entry.id   AF-A0A948H1V6-F1
#
_cell.length_a   1.000
_cell.length_b   1.000
_cell.length_c   1.000
_cell.angle_alpha   90.00
_cell.angle_beta   90.00
_cell.angle_gamma   90.00
#
_symmetry.space_group_name_H-M   'P 1'
#
loop_
_entity.id
_entity.type
_entity.pdbx_description
1 polymer ?
#
loop_
_entity_poly.entity_id
_entity_poly.type
_entity_poly.pdbx_seq_one_letter_code
_entity_poly.pdbx_strand_id
1 'polypeptide(L)' 'MHQFHLNSGGYQTKDLAEYLGVSTRTIQRWLKEKSDPDDKEMAQIREYLNKSRLEQESAL' A
#
# COMPACT_ATOMS: atom_id res chain seq x y z
N MET A 1 5.12 -2.44 -15.83
CA MET A 1 5.69 -2.91 -14.56
C MET A 1 5.67 -1.73 -13.58
N HIS A 2 4.75 -1.70 -12.61
CA HIS A 2 4.68 -0.65 -11.59
C HIS A 2 5.49 -1.11 -10.36
N GLN A 3 6.59 -0.44 -10.05
CA GLN A 3 7.40 -0.72 -8.85
C GLN A 3 6.75 -0.07 -7.62
N PHE A 4 5.99 -0.85 -6.87
CA PHE A 4 5.52 -0.48 -5.53
C PHE A 4 6.58 -0.84 -4.50
N HIS A 5 7.41 0.11 -4.09
CA HIS A 5 8.31 -0.06 -2.95
C HIS A 5 7.54 0.22 -1.64
N LEU A 6 6.67 -0.70 -1.20
CA LEU A 6 6.26 -0.72 0.20
C LEU A 6 7.41 -1.36 0.96
N ASN A 7 8.13 -0.56 1.74
CA ASN A 7 9.17 -1.06 2.61
C ASN A 7 8.59 -2.21 3.45
N SER A 8 9.24 -3.36 3.40
CA SER A 8 8.85 -4.62 4.07
C SER A 8 8.76 -4.53 5.61
N GLY A 9 8.87 -3.32 6.18
CA GLY A 9 8.93 -3.02 7.61
C GLY A 9 7.60 -2.52 8.18
N GLY A 10 6.84 -3.45 8.76
CA GLY A 10 6.00 -3.24 9.95
C GLY A 10 4.74 -2.37 9.82
N TYR A 11 4.89 -1.06 9.66
CA TYR A 11 3.78 -0.10 9.84
C TYR A 11 2.98 0.14 8.56
N GLN A 12 3.63 0.43 7.44
CA GLN A 12 2.94 0.74 6.18
C GLN A 12 2.07 -0.41 5.66
N THR A 13 2.47 -1.66 5.90
CA THR A 13 1.69 -2.85 5.49
C THR A 13 0.40 -2.99 6.30
N LYS A 14 0.43 -2.63 7.59
CA LYS A 14 -0.74 -2.74 8.47
C LYS A 14 -1.74 -1.63 8.16
N ASP A 15 -1.27 -0.40 8.05
CA ASP A 15 -2.11 0.76 7.79
C ASP A 15 -2.73 0.68 6.38
N LEU A 16 -1.96 0.22 5.38
CA LEU A 16 -2.47 -0.03 4.05
C LEU A 16 -3.53 -1.16 4.04
N ALA A 17 -3.29 -2.25 4.77
CA ALA A 17 -4.24 -3.34 4.90
C ALA A 17 -5.56 -2.87 5.52
N GLU A 18 -5.48 -2.05 6.57
CA GLU A 18 -6.64 -1.44 7.23
C GLU A 18 -7.38 -0.48 6.29
N TYR A 19 -6.67 0.39 5.56
CA TYR A 19 -7.26 1.31 4.58
C TYR A 19 -8.01 0.59 3.45
N LEU A 20 -7.43 -0.51 2.94
CA LEU A 20 -8.02 -1.30 1.87
C LEU A 20 -9.10 -2.29 2.35
N GLY A 21 -9.17 -2.55 3.66
CA GLY A 21 -10.05 -3.58 4.22
C GLY A 21 -9.62 -5.01 3.89
N VAL A 22 -8.32 -5.24 3.67
CA VAL A 22 -7.75 -6.56 3.35
C VAL A 22 -6.82 -7.04 4.45
N SER A 23 -6.40 -8.30 4.40
CA SER A 23 -5.45 -8.82 5.38
C SER A 23 -4.02 -8.34 5.11
N THR A 24 -3.21 -8.19 6.17
CA THR A 24 -1.76 -7.91 6.04
C THR A 24 -1.05 -8.99 5.22
N ARG A 25 -1.54 -10.23 5.26
CA ARG A 25 -1.06 -11.34 4.43
C ARG A 25 -1.33 -11.13 2.94
N THR A 26 -2.47 -10.52 2.59
CA THR A 26 -2.79 -10.15 1.20
C THR A 26 -1.75 -9.16 0.68
N ILE A 27 -1.48 -8.09 1.44
CA ILE A 27 -0.45 -7.09 1.08
C ILE A 27 0.94 -7.76 0.94
N GLN A 28 1.31 -8.62 1.88
CA GLN A 28 2.58 -9.36 1.81
C GLN A 28 2.70 -10.26 0.58
N ARG A 29 1.59 -10.81 0.08
CA ARG A 29 1.59 -11.61 -1.15
C ARG A 29 1.79 -10.75 -2.38
N TRP A 30 1.12 -9.59 -2.46
CA TRP A 30 1.35 -8.61 -3.52
C TRP A 30 2.81 -8.14 -3.55
N LEU A 31 3.39 -7.86 -2.39
CA LEU A 31 4.79 -7.45 -2.28
C LEU A 31 5.81 -8.52 -2.66
N LYS A 32 5.42 -9.79 -2.54
CA LYS A 32 6.24 -10.93 -2.95
C LYS A 32 5.90 -11.40 -4.36
N GLU A 33 5.11 -10.63 -5.11
CA GLU A 33 4.66 -10.94 -6.47
C GLU A 33 4.00 -12.33 -6.56
N LYS A 34 3.32 -12.75 -5.48
CA LYS A 34 2.60 -14.05 -5.39
C LYS A 34 1.13 -13.94 -5.79
N SER A 35 0.67 -12.73 -6.02
CA SER A 35 -0.64 -12.34 -6.52
C SER A 35 -0.55 -10.85 -6.88
N ASP A 36 -1.54 -10.35 -7.60
CA ASP A 36 -1.65 -8.94 -7.92
C ASP A 36 -2.92 -8.36 -7.28
N PRO A 37 -2.91 -7.07 -6.90
CA PRO A 37 -4.14 -6.34 -6.59
C PRO A 37 -4.99 -6.16 -7.87
N ASP A 38 -6.30 -6.12 -7.72
CA ASP A 38 -7.22 -5.78 -8.82
C ASP A 38 -7.19 -4.26 -9.14
N ASP A 39 -7.90 -3.85 -10.18
CA ASP A 39 -7.93 -2.45 -10.63
C ASP A 39 -8.45 -1.48 -9.56
N LYS A 40 -9.40 -1.92 -8.73
CA LYS A 40 -9.98 -1.11 -7.66
C LYS A 40 -8.98 -0.97 -6.51
N GLU A 41 -8.38 -2.08 -6.08
CA GLU A 41 -7.35 -2.12 -5.06
C GLU A 41 -6.14 -1.27 -5.49
N MET A 42 -5.74 -1.35 -6.75
CA MET A 42 -4.69 -0.51 -7.34
C MET A 42 -5.00 0.99 -7.29
N ALA A 43 -6.25 1.37 -7.59
CA ALA A 43 -6.67 2.77 -7.46
C ALA A 43 -6.58 3.27 -6.02
N GLN A 44 -7.03 2.45 -5.05
CA GLN A 44 -6.98 2.76 -3.64
C GLN A 44 -5.54 2.85 -3.10
N ILE A 45 -4.64 1.93 -3.53
CA ILE A 45 -3.22 1.97 -3.18
C ILE A 45 -2.60 3.30 -3.64
N ARG A 46 -2.89 3.74 -4.88
CA ARG A 46 -2.39 5.02 -5.40
C ARG A 46 -2.91 6.22 -4.61
N GLU A 47 -4.18 6.19 -4.22
CA GLU A 47 -4.78 7.23 -3.39
C GLU A 47 -4.12 7.32 -2.02
N TYR A 48 -3.95 6.18 -1.34
CA TYR A 48 -3.29 6.09 -0.04
C TYR A 48 -1.87 6.66 -0.09
N LEU A 49 -1.07 6.22 -1.06
CA LEU A 49 0.32 6.68 -1.21
C LEU A 49 0.41 8.20 -1.48
N ASN A 50 -0.54 8.76 -2.23
CA ASN A 50 -0.60 10.20 -2.45
C ASN A 50 -0.96 10.98 -1.19
N LYS A 51 -1.94 10.51 -0.41
CA LYS A 51 -2.30 11.12 0.89
C LYS A 51 -1.13 11.10 1.85
N SER A 52 -0.50 9.94 2.04
CA SER A 52 0.64 9.81 2.95
C SER A 52 1.82 10.70 2.57
N ARG A 53 2.07 10.90 1.27
CA ARG A 53 3.11 11.83 0.78
C ARG A 53 2.78 13.28 1.11
N LEU A 54 1.54 13.72 0.88
CA LEU A 54 1.10 15.09 1.16
C LEU A 54 1.13 15.41 2.66
N GLU A 55 0.79 14.45 3.51
CA GLU A 55 0.87 14.59 4.97
C GLU A 55 2.32 14.72 5.46
N GLN A 56 3.26 14.03 4.84
CA GLN A 56 4.70 14.15 5.18
C GLN A 56 5.31 15.46 4.70
N GLU A 57 4.86 16.00 3.56
CA GLU A 57 5.32 17.29 3.02
C GLU A 57 4.73 18.49 3.81
N SER A 58 3.53 18.36 4.39
CA SER A 58 2.90 19.40 5.21
C SER A 58 3.40 19.45 6.66
N ALA A 59 4.12 18.44 7.12
CA ALA A 59 4.63 18.33 8.49
C ALA A 59 6.06 18.89 8.67
N LEU A 60 6.64 19.47 7.60
CA LEU A 60 7.96 20.11 7.54
C LEU A 60 7.82 21.64 7.37
#